data_AF-A0AAW8BPB4-F1
#
_entry.id   AF-A0AAW8BPB4-F1
#
_cell.length_a   1.000
_cell.length_b   1.000
_cell.length_c   1.000
_cell.angle_alpha   90.00
_cell.angle_beta   90.00
_cell.angle_gamma   90.00
#
_symmetry.space_group_name_H-M   'P 1'
#
loop_
_entity.id
_entity.type
_entity.pdbx_description
1 polymer ?
#
loop_
_entity_poly.entity_id
_entity_poly.type
_entity_poly.pdbx_seq_one_letter_code
_entity_poly.pdbx_strand_id
1 'polypeptide(L)'
;MSQKHAKHAAPKPNRNTTQLRKVRFWLAPILITLALMSALAALYLGGILNPTTNLRHFPIAVVNQDAGPYGKQITDGVVAGLDKEKFDVRVVSAAEAKQLLDRAQVYGEMVIPPGFSSKLRDLGESAVTANRAERPTITISTNPRAGTLGSSIAGQTLNQAASVANSKVGERLSADVAAQTGGAPLAGASMLALTSPIDIKSTVYNPLPNGTGNGLSAFYYALLLLLAGFTGSIVVSTLVDSMLGYVPAEFGPVYRFAEQVNISRFRTLLVKWGLMVILALATSGVYMAIAHGLGMPITLGWQLWLFGVFAISAVGITSSSLIAVLGSMGLLFSMLVFVILGLPSAGATVPLEAVPPFFRWLAKFEPMHQVFLGVRSLVYLNGHGDAGLRHALIMTSIGLVIGLLLGGIITRLYDRKGFHRIPGAIEHAIAAEHQAHHQREKAREAEVTTEPGTEATTETESEPEPDAASEPVSVPEPRAASESASGQT
;
A
#
# COMPACT_ATOMS: atom_id res chain seq x y z
N MET A 1 -5.38 -51.50 -13.56
CA MET A 1 -4.91 -50.11 -13.79
C MET A 1 -5.99 -49.14 -13.32
N SER A 2 -5.64 -48.06 -12.62
CA SER A 2 -6.64 -47.13 -12.03
C SER A 2 -6.96 -45.98 -12.99
N GLN A 3 -8.23 -45.88 -13.42
CA GLN A 3 -8.71 -44.76 -14.24
C GLN A 3 -8.85 -43.48 -13.40
N LYS A 4 -7.88 -42.58 -13.52
CA LYS A 4 -8.00 -41.21 -13.00
C LYS A 4 -9.16 -40.49 -13.70
N HIS A 5 -10.25 -40.26 -12.97
CA HIS A 5 -11.42 -39.55 -13.49
C HIS A 5 -11.04 -38.13 -13.94
N ALA A 6 -11.42 -37.77 -15.16
CA ALA A 6 -11.27 -36.41 -15.67
C ALA A 6 -12.16 -35.43 -14.87
N LYS A 7 -11.58 -34.31 -14.42
CA LYS A 7 -12.22 -33.35 -13.52
C LYS A 7 -12.96 -32.20 -14.21
N HIS A 8 -13.04 -32.19 -15.54
CA HIS A 8 -13.45 -31.03 -16.33
C HIS A 8 -14.64 -31.34 -17.24
N ALA A 9 -15.83 -31.35 -16.66
CA ALA A 9 -17.07 -31.25 -17.42
C ALA A 9 -17.51 -29.79 -17.45
N ALA A 10 -17.78 -29.24 -18.64
CA ALA A 10 -18.41 -27.93 -18.77
C ALA A 10 -19.74 -27.91 -17.97
N PRO A 11 -20.01 -26.86 -17.17
CA PRO A 11 -21.20 -26.83 -16.34
C PRO A 11 -22.46 -26.72 -17.21
N LYS A 12 -23.28 -27.79 -17.23
CA LYS A 12 -24.61 -27.74 -17.84
C LYS A 12 -25.40 -26.54 -17.28
N PRO A 13 -25.96 -25.65 -18.11
CA PRO A 13 -26.52 -24.37 -17.65
C PRO A 13 -27.72 -24.53 -16.72
N ASN A 14 -28.47 -25.65 -16.83
CA ASN A 14 -29.63 -25.95 -15.99
C ASN A 14 -29.27 -26.52 -14.61
N ARG A 15 -28.09 -26.20 -14.05
CA ARG A 15 -27.66 -26.70 -12.74
C ARG A 15 -28.24 -25.85 -11.60
N ASN A 16 -29.51 -26.11 -11.29
CA ASN A 16 -30.37 -25.57 -10.23
C ASN A 16 -29.76 -24.55 -9.24
N THR A 17 -30.53 -23.48 -9.00
CA THR A 17 -30.35 -22.45 -7.95
C THR A 17 -30.22 -22.99 -6.52
N THR A 18 -30.38 -24.30 -6.29
CA THR A 18 -30.12 -24.99 -5.03
C THR A 18 -28.71 -24.77 -4.47
N GLN A 19 -27.71 -24.36 -5.28
CA GLN A 19 -26.42 -23.94 -4.73
C GLN A 19 -26.54 -22.70 -3.82
N LEU A 20 -27.42 -21.75 -4.16
CA LEU A 20 -27.75 -20.58 -3.33
C LEU A 20 -28.44 -20.96 -2.01
N ARG A 21 -28.92 -22.20 -1.85
CA ARG A 21 -29.50 -22.70 -0.58
C ARG A 21 -28.46 -23.34 0.35
N LYS A 22 -27.21 -23.52 -0.09
CA LYS A 22 -26.17 -24.13 0.75
C LYS A 22 -25.55 -23.10 1.67
N VAL A 23 -25.58 -23.32 2.99
CA VAL A 23 -24.96 -22.43 4.00
C VAL A 23 -23.51 -22.10 3.64
N ARG A 24 -22.72 -23.07 3.17
CA ARG A 24 -21.32 -22.87 2.72
C ARG A 24 -21.17 -21.83 1.59
N PHE A 25 -22.16 -21.65 0.73
CA PHE A 25 -22.11 -20.65 -0.37
C PHE A 25 -22.11 -19.22 0.17
N TRP A 26 -22.89 -18.97 1.24
CA TRP A 26 -22.95 -17.66 1.91
C TRP A 26 -21.86 -17.50 2.97
N LEU A 27 -21.66 -18.52 3.79
CA LEU A 27 -20.79 -18.48 4.95
C LEU A 27 -19.30 -18.30 4.57
N ALA A 28 -18.84 -18.90 3.47
CA ALA A 28 -17.46 -18.76 3.03
C ALA A 28 -17.06 -17.33 2.64
N PRO A 29 -17.72 -16.65 1.68
CA PRO A 29 -17.38 -15.26 1.34
C PRO A 29 -17.62 -14.30 2.50
N ILE A 30 -18.66 -14.51 3.32
CA ILE A 30 -18.91 -13.68 4.51
C ILE A 30 -17.77 -13.81 5.52
N LEU A 31 -17.38 -15.03 5.92
CA LEU A 31 -16.32 -15.22 6.92
C LEU A 31 -14.93 -14.80 6.42
N ILE A 32 -14.61 -15.04 5.14
CA ILE A 32 -13.34 -14.60 4.56
C ILE A 32 -13.27 -13.06 4.52
N THR A 33 -14.35 -12.41 4.09
CA THR A 33 -14.41 -10.94 4.04
C THR A 33 -14.41 -10.35 5.45
N LEU A 34 -15.17 -10.92 6.38
CA LEU A 34 -15.19 -10.48 7.78
C LEU A 34 -13.81 -10.62 8.42
N ALA A 35 -13.12 -11.75 8.24
CA ALA A 35 -11.76 -11.93 8.75
C ALA A 35 -10.78 -10.91 8.16
N LEU A 36 -10.85 -10.64 6.85
CA LEU A 36 -10.02 -9.65 6.18
C LEU A 36 -10.29 -8.21 6.68
N MET A 37 -11.56 -7.84 6.82
CA MET A 37 -11.97 -6.51 7.29
C MET A 37 -11.71 -6.32 8.79
N SER A 38 -11.84 -7.36 9.61
CA SER A 38 -11.44 -7.35 11.02
C SER A 38 -9.92 -7.23 11.17
N ALA A 39 -9.14 -7.92 10.34
CA ALA A 39 -7.68 -7.77 10.32
C ALA A 39 -7.27 -6.34 9.89
N LEU A 40 -7.90 -5.79 8.84
CA LEU A 40 -7.71 -4.40 8.41
C LEU A 40 -8.00 -3.41 9.55
N ALA A 41 -9.16 -3.53 10.21
CA ALA A 41 -9.54 -2.67 11.32
C ALA A 41 -8.54 -2.79 12.50
N ALA A 42 -8.18 -4.02 12.90
CA ALA A 42 -7.23 -4.26 13.98
C ALA A 42 -5.83 -3.70 13.68
N LEU A 43 -5.34 -3.83 12.44
CA LEU A 43 -4.04 -3.30 12.03
C LEU A 43 -4.04 -1.77 11.97
N TYR A 44 -5.09 -1.15 11.42
CA TYR A 44 -5.19 0.30 11.29
C TYR A 44 -5.36 0.99 12.65
N LEU A 45 -6.29 0.52 13.49
CA LEU A 45 -6.50 1.09 14.83
C LEU A 45 -5.33 0.75 15.76
N GLY A 46 -4.85 -0.49 15.73
CA GLY A 46 -3.75 -0.96 16.58
C GLY A 46 -2.43 -0.22 16.33
N GLY A 47 -2.19 0.25 15.11
CA GLY A 47 -1.02 1.07 14.78
C GLY A 47 -1.10 2.52 15.27
N ILE A 48 -2.30 3.09 15.44
CA ILE A 48 -2.50 4.55 15.56
C ILE A 48 -3.03 4.99 16.93
N LEU A 49 -3.85 4.17 17.63
CA LEU A 49 -4.60 4.62 18.80
C LEU A 49 -3.77 5.05 20.01
N ASN A 50 -2.58 4.48 20.23
CA ASN A 50 -1.78 4.68 21.45
C ASN A 50 -0.31 5.04 21.16
N PRO A 51 -0.02 6.23 20.57
CA PRO A 51 1.33 6.58 20.14
C PRO A 51 2.28 6.85 21.32
N THR A 52 1.76 7.43 22.41
CA THR A 52 2.55 7.77 23.61
C THR A 52 2.99 6.54 24.41
N THR A 53 2.15 5.51 24.50
CA THR A 53 2.46 4.24 25.18
C THR A 53 3.53 3.43 24.45
N ASN A 54 3.49 3.48 23.11
CA ASN A 54 4.43 2.77 22.22
C ASN A 54 5.71 3.55 21.93
N LEU A 55 5.83 4.80 22.41
CA LEU A 55 7.00 5.66 22.20
C LEU A 55 8.28 4.96 22.69
N ARG A 56 9.24 4.74 21.79
CA ARG A 56 10.53 4.10 22.07
C ARG A 56 11.64 4.68 21.21
N HIS A 57 12.70 5.15 21.86
CA HIS A 57 13.89 5.74 21.23
C HIS A 57 13.56 6.90 20.26
N PHE A 58 12.62 7.77 20.66
CA PHE A 58 12.14 8.90 19.88
C PHE A 58 13.21 10.00 19.75
N PRO A 59 13.68 10.33 18.54
CA PRO A 59 14.89 11.14 18.35
C PRO A 59 14.63 12.65 18.46
N ILE A 60 15.32 13.28 19.41
CA ILE A 60 15.34 14.73 19.65
C ILE A 60 16.78 15.20 19.88
N ALA A 61 17.10 16.40 19.40
CA ALA A 61 18.42 16.99 19.56
C ALA A 61 18.45 17.99 20.74
N VAL A 62 19.59 18.08 21.42
CA VAL A 62 19.90 19.14 22.38
C VAL A 62 21.24 19.75 21.98
N VAL A 63 21.28 21.06 21.81
CA VAL A 63 22.44 21.82 21.39
C VAL A 63 22.81 22.79 22.50
N ASN A 64 23.98 22.59 23.11
CA ASN A 64 24.54 23.55 24.05
C ASN A 64 25.66 24.36 23.37
N GLN A 65 25.43 25.65 23.15
CA GLN A 65 26.45 26.60 22.69
C GLN A 65 27.03 27.43 23.85
N ASP A 66 26.53 27.23 25.08
CA ASP A 66 27.01 27.94 26.27
C ASP A 66 28.18 27.20 26.93
N ALA A 67 29.27 27.93 27.14
CA ALA A 67 30.49 27.42 27.80
C ALA A 67 30.41 27.48 29.33
N GLY A 68 29.32 28.01 29.90
CA GLY A 68 29.15 28.19 31.34
C GLY A 68 28.43 27.04 32.05
N PRO A 69 28.34 27.10 33.39
CA PRO A 69 27.81 26.02 34.20
C PRO A 69 26.30 25.81 34.03
N TYR A 70 25.51 26.86 33.78
CA TYR A 70 24.06 26.73 33.66
C TYR A 70 23.65 26.06 32.35
N GLY A 71 24.33 26.33 31.22
CA GLY A 71 24.07 25.63 29.96
C GLY A 71 24.30 24.12 30.06
N LYS A 72 25.39 23.72 30.74
CA LYS A 72 25.63 22.32 31.09
C LYS A 72 24.56 21.76 32.03
N GLN A 73 24.22 22.47 33.11
CA GLN A 73 23.19 22.05 34.08
C GLN A 73 21.84 21.78 33.41
N ILE A 74 21.42 22.62 32.46
CA ILE A 74 20.17 22.41 31.70
C ILE A 74 20.29 21.20 30.78
N THR A 75 21.40 21.06 30.05
CA THR A 75 21.65 19.92 29.17
C THR A 75 21.59 18.60 29.94
N ASP A 76 22.34 18.50 31.04
CA ASP A 76 22.37 17.34 31.92
C ASP A 76 20.97 17.08 32.54
N GLY A 77 20.25 18.15 32.91
CA GLY A 77 18.89 18.09 33.46
C GLY A 77 17.84 17.58 32.47
N VAL A 78 17.95 17.93 31.19
CA VAL A 78 17.08 17.41 30.11
C VAL A 78 17.40 15.93 29.83
N VAL A 79 18.69 15.58 29.72
CA VAL A 79 19.13 14.19 29.47
C VAL A 79 18.78 13.25 30.63
N ALA A 80 18.85 13.72 31.88
CA ALA A 80 18.48 12.93 33.06
C ALA A 80 16.97 12.94 33.36
N GLY A 81 16.25 13.99 32.94
CA GLY A 81 14.82 14.16 33.21
C GLY A 81 13.89 13.44 32.23
N LEU A 82 14.40 12.99 31.07
CA LEU A 82 13.65 12.26 30.07
C LEU A 82 13.85 10.74 30.18
N ASP A 83 12.78 9.99 29.95
CA ASP A 83 12.77 8.52 29.97
C ASP A 83 13.58 7.96 28.79
N LYS A 84 14.72 7.35 29.09
CA LYS A 84 15.70 6.84 28.11
C LYS A 84 15.15 5.71 27.23
N GLU A 85 14.15 4.96 27.68
CA GLU A 85 13.49 3.95 26.84
C GLU A 85 12.60 4.61 25.79
N LYS A 86 12.03 5.77 26.12
CA LYS A 86 11.12 6.54 25.26
C LYS A 86 11.84 7.52 24.33
N PHE A 87 12.90 8.18 24.79
CA PHE A 87 13.55 9.29 24.08
C PHE A 87 15.03 9.02 23.81
N ASP A 88 15.42 9.17 22.55
CA ASP A 88 16.82 9.21 22.11
C ASP A 88 17.27 10.69 22.09
N VAL A 89 17.86 11.13 23.21
CA VAL A 89 18.30 12.52 23.43
C VAL A 89 19.73 12.68 22.94
N ARG A 90 19.90 13.27 21.75
CA ARG A 90 21.20 13.46 21.12
C ARG A 90 21.76 14.83 21.47
N VAL A 91 22.75 14.87 22.37
CA VAL A 91 23.52 16.09 22.64
C VAL A 91 24.58 16.25 21.55
N VAL A 92 24.40 17.27 20.69
CA VAL A 92 25.17 17.41 19.44
C VAL A 92 25.60 18.85 19.19
N SER A 93 26.53 19.04 18.25
CA SER A 93 26.91 20.38 17.80
C SER A 93 25.76 21.05 17.00
N ALA A 94 25.72 22.38 16.96
CA ALA A 94 24.71 23.10 16.18
C ALA A 94 24.75 22.78 14.67
N ALA A 95 25.94 22.51 14.13
CA ALA A 95 26.10 22.11 12.73
C ALA A 95 25.51 20.70 12.47
N GLU A 96 25.70 19.78 13.42
CA GLU A 96 25.17 18.42 13.36
C GLU A 96 23.65 18.39 13.59
N ALA A 97 23.12 19.13 14.57
CA ALA A 97 21.67 19.29 14.77
C ALA A 97 20.97 19.78 13.50
N LYS A 98 21.55 20.78 12.83
CA LYS A 98 21.06 21.26 11.54
C LYS A 98 21.03 20.14 10.48
N GLN A 99 22.09 19.33 10.37
CA GLN A 99 22.11 18.19 9.44
C GLN A 99 21.06 17.14 9.80
N LEU A 100 20.86 16.83 11.08
CA LEU A 100 19.83 15.90 11.55
C LEU A 100 18.41 16.40 11.21
N LEU A 101 18.16 17.71 11.34
CA LEU A 101 16.89 18.35 10.99
C LEU A 101 16.66 18.38 9.47
N ASP A 102 17.65 18.83 8.69
CA ASP A 102 17.61 18.87 7.22
C ASP A 102 17.44 17.47 6.58
N ARG A 103 17.84 16.41 7.30
CA ARG A 103 17.68 15.00 6.89
C ARG A 103 16.45 14.31 7.49
N ALA A 104 15.63 15.02 8.27
CA ALA A 104 14.48 14.46 8.99
C ALA A 104 14.81 13.26 9.91
N GLN A 105 15.99 13.30 10.56
CA GLN A 105 16.49 12.27 11.48
C GLN A 105 16.24 12.59 12.96
N VAL A 106 15.76 13.82 13.26
CA VAL A 106 15.20 14.24 14.55
C VAL A 106 13.92 15.04 14.32
N TYR A 107 12.96 14.94 15.25
CA TYR A 107 11.66 15.62 15.17
C TYR A 107 11.66 17.05 15.72
N GLY A 108 12.71 17.42 16.44
CA GLY A 108 12.96 18.77 16.92
C GLY A 108 14.27 18.89 17.70
N GLU A 109 14.66 20.12 18.01
CA GLU A 109 15.84 20.47 18.80
C GLU A 109 15.50 21.44 19.94
N MET A 110 16.34 21.45 20.97
CA MET A 110 16.43 22.53 21.96
C MET A 110 17.83 23.15 21.89
N VAL A 111 17.91 24.47 21.73
CA VAL A 111 19.16 25.22 21.59
C VAL A 111 19.33 26.18 22.77
N ILE A 112 20.44 25.99 23.50
CA ILE A 112 20.96 26.92 24.50
C ILE A 112 22.00 27.81 23.80
N PRO A 113 21.79 29.13 23.70
CA PRO A 113 22.65 30.03 22.94
C PRO A 113 23.99 30.31 23.64
N PRO A 114 25.00 30.84 22.93
CA PRO A 114 26.23 31.31 23.56
C PRO A 114 25.95 32.48 24.52
N GLY A 115 26.67 32.54 25.64
CA GLY A 115 26.49 33.58 26.67
C GLY A 115 25.21 33.43 27.50
N PHE A 116 24.59 32.25 27.49
CA PHE A 116 23.41 31.96 28.29
C PHE A 116 23.72 32.02 29.80
N SER A 117 24.84 31.45 30.25
CA SER A 117 25.24 31.50 31.66
C SER A 117 25.63 32.90 32.13
N SER A 118 26.19 33.75 31.27
CA SER A 118 26.48 35.14 31.63
C SER A 118 25.18 35.93 31.78
N LYS A 119 24.25 35.84 30.83
CA LYS A 119 22.94 36.50 30.94
C LYS A 119 22.14 36.07 32.17
N LEU A 120 22.22 34.81 32.61
CA LEU A 120 21.61 34.37 33.88
C LEU A 120 22.25 35.03 35.11
N ARG A 121 23.58 35.20 35.11
CA ARG A 121 24.29 35.90 36.19
C ARG A 121 23.96 37.39 36.21
N ASP A 122 24.00 38.03 35.04
CA ASP A 122 23.63 39.44 34.86
C ASP A 122 22.19 39.69 35.38
N LEU A 123 21.27 38.75 35.11
CA LEU A 123 19.90 38.77 35.64
C LEU A 123 19.87 38.68 37.18
N GLY A 124 20.64 37.76 37.78
CA GLY A 124 20.77 37.66 39.23
C GLY A 124 21.34 38.92 39.89
N GLU A 125 22.42 39.47 39.32
CA GLU A 125 23.06 40.71 39.81
C GLU A 125 22.10 41.92 39.66
N SER A 126 21.38 42.00 38.54
CA SER A 126 20.40 43.08 38.28
C SER A 126 19.23 43.10 39.25
N ALA A 127 18.84 41.95 39.81
CA ALA A 127 17.77 41.84 40.80
C ALA A 127 18.10 42.62 42.08
N VAL A 128 19.38 42.76 42.41
CA VAL A 128 19.90 43.48 43.59
C VAL A 128 20.23 44.94 43.25
N THR A 129 20.84 45.20 42.09
CA THR A 129 21.28 46.56 41.70
C THR A 129 20.20 47.40 41.03
N ALA A 130 18.97 46.90 40.92
CA ALA A 130 17.82 47.52 40.23
C ALA A 130 18.10 47.94 38.76
N ASN A 131 19.07 47.29 38.12
CA ASN A 131 19.42 47.54 36.72
C ASN A 131 18.55 46.67 35.79
N ARG A 132 18.49 46.98 34.49
CA ARG A 132 17.66 46.22 33.54
C ARG A 132 18.48 45.16 32.79
N ALA A 133 18.44 43.91 33.26
CA ALA A 133 18.96 42.76 32.51
C ALA A 133 17.90 42.14 31.59
N GLU A 134 18.36 41.50 30.51
CA GLU A 134 17.53 40.66 29.64
C GLU A 134 17.49 39.23 30.15
N ARG A 135 16.31 38.60 30.08
CA ARG A 135 16.20 37.15 30.30
C ARG A 135 16.88 36.40 29.14
N PRO A 136 17.76 35.42 29.41
CA PRO A 136 18.26 34.55 28.35
C PRO A 136 17.14 33.68 27.76
N THR A 137 17.20 33.45 26.45
CA THR A 137 16.20 32.67 25.72
C THR A 137 16.74 31.27 25.37
N ILE A 138 15.96 30.22 25.64
CA ILE A 138 16.14 28.90 25.02
C ILE A 138 15.21 28.81 23.82
N THR A 139 15.73 28.38 22.68
CA THR A 139 14.91 28.18 21.46
C THR A 139 14.62 26.70 21.28
N ILE A 140 13.36 26.36 21.02
CA ILE A 140 12.93 25.02 20.62
C ILE A 140 12.48 25.09 19.16
N SER A 141 13.06 24.25 18.30
CA SER A 141 12.73 24.21 16.87
C SER A 141 12.10 22.87 16.52
N THR A 142 10.88 22.87 15.98
CA THR A 142 10.14 21.66 15.58
C THR A 142 10.28 21.37 14.08
N ASN A 143 10.26 20.10 13.66
CA ASN A 143 10.57 19.69 12.28
C ASN A 143 9.39 19.01 11.54
N PRO A 144 8.37 19.77 11.08
CA PRO A 144 7.17 19.20 10.43
C PRO A 144 7.48 18.41 9.15
N ARG A 145 8.66 18.61 8.55
CA ARG A 145 9.15 17.83 7.39
C ARG A 145 9.47 16.38 7.75
N ALA A 146 9.80 16.09 9.02
CA ALA A 146 9.98 14.73 9.53
C ALA A 146 8.64 14.02 9.79
N GLY A 147 7.64 14.75 10.28
CA GLY A 147 6.27 14.26 10.47
C GLY A 147 5.48 15.13 11.45
N THR A 148 4.17 15.25 11.24
CA THR A 148 3.29 16.17 11.99
C THR A 148 3.17 15.80 13.47
N LEU A 149 2.73 14.58 13.79
CA LEU A 149 2.57 14.14 15.17
C LEU A 149 3.92 14.06 15.91
N GLY A 150 4.98 13.61 15.21
CA GLY A 150 6.33 13.62 15.77
C GLY A 150 6.79 15.02 16.16
N SER A 151 6.58 16.03 15.31
CA SER A 151 6.92 17.42 15.63
C SER A 151 6.16 17.96 16.84
N SER A 152 4.88 17.57 16.97
CA SER A 152 4.06 17.93 18.14
C SER A 152 4.59 17.27 19.42
N ILE A 153 4.88 15.97 19.38
CA ILE A 153 5.47 15.22 20.50
C ILE A 153 6.82 15.82 20.91
N ALA A 154 7.70 16.11 19.94
CA ALA A 154 8.99 16.75 20.19
C ALA A 154 8.83 18.14 20.83
N GLY A 155 7.99 18.99 20.23
CA GLY A 155 7.72 20.33 20.75
C GLY A 155 7.17 20.32 22.17
N GLN A 156 6.14 19.51 22.45
CA GLN A 156 5.57 19.35 23.79
C GLN A 156 6.60 18.83 24.80
N THR A 157 7.35 17.78 24.44
CA THR A 157 8.37 17.19 25.33
C THR A 157 9.47 18.19 25.67
N LEU A 158 10.02 18.87 24.66
CA LEU A 158 11.11 19.83 24.85
C LEU A 158 10.64 21.07 25.63
N ASN A 159 9.41 21.56 25.40
CA ASN A 159 8.87 22.68 26.18
C ASN A 159 8.67 22.28 27.65
N GLN A 160 8.15 21.08 27.93
CA GLN A 160 8.02 20.57 29.30
C GLN A 160 9.39 20.44 29.98
N ALA A 161 10.39 19.88 29.28
CA ALA A 161 11.74 19.71 29.81
C ALA A 161 12.41 21.07 30.09
N ALA A 162 12.28 22.04 29.17
CA ALA A 162 12.77 23.41 29.37
C ALA A 162 12.06 24.11 30.53
N SER A 163 10.74 23.92 30.71
CA SER A 163 9.99 24.49 31.83
C SER A 163 10.43 23.92 33.18
N VAL A 164 10.70 22.62 33.27
CA VAL A 164 11.24 21.98 34.49
C VAL A 164 12.67 22.47 34.77
N ALA A 165 13.49 22.65 33.74
CA ALA A 165 14.81 23.24 33.88
C ALA A 165 14.74 24.71 34.35
N ASN A 166 13.77 25.49 33.84
CA ASN A 166 13.55 26.89 34.23
C ASN A 166 13.22 27.05 35.71
N SER A 167 12.33 26.21 36.26
CA SER A 167 12.04 26.18 37.71
C SER A 167 13.30 25.91 38.53
N LYS A 168 14.05 24.86 38.19
CA LYS A 168 15.27 24.47 38.94
C LYS A 168 16.39 25.51 38.85
N VAL A 169 16.54 26.18 37.71
CA VAL A 169 17.50 27.28 37.56
C VAL A 169 17.02 28.49 38.35
N GLY A 170 15.72 28.79 38.34
CA GLY A 170 15.14 29.89 39.11
C GLY A 170 15.23 29.71 40.63
N GLU A 171 14.95 28.51 41.13
CA GLU A 171 15.14 28.12 42.54
C GLU A 171 16.60 28.36 42.98
N ARG A 172 17.56 27.89 42.17
CA ARG A 172 18.99 28.07 42.45
C ARG A 172 19.41 29.54 42.39
N LEU A 173 19.03 30.26 41.33
CA LEU A 173 19.39 31.68 41.17
C LEU A 173 18.77 32.54 42.29
N SER A 174 17.55 32.22 42.72
CA SER A 174 16.89 32.86 43.86
C SER A 174 17.67 32.61 45.16
N ALA A 175 18.16 31.39 45.39
CA ALA A 175 18.98 31.06 46.56
C ALA A 175 20.36 31.74 46.52
N ASP A 176 21.02 31.76 45.35
CA ASP A 176 22.31 32.43 45.15
C ASP A 176 22.18 33.95 45.44
N VAL A 177 21.10 34.59 44.97
CA VAL A 177 20.83 36.02 45.25
C VAL A 177 20.47 36.26 46.72
N ALA A 178 19.62 35.42 47.33
CA ALA A 178 19.24 35.57 48.74
C ALA A 178 20.45 35.43 49.69
N ALA A 179 21.42 34.59 49.35
CA ALA A 179 22.68 34.47 50.08
C ALA A 179 23.54 35.74 49.97
N GLN A 180 23.56 36.40 48.80
CA GLN A 180 24.29 37.66 48.59
C GLN A 180 23.65 38.86 49.31
N THR A 181 22.31 38.91 49.39
CA THR A 181 21.58 40.00 50.05
C THR A 181 21.37 39.80 51.56
N GLY A 182 21.80 38.67 52.11
CA GLY A 182 21.52 38.31 53.50
C GLY A 182 20.02 38.13 53.79
N GLY A 183 19.22 37.79 52.77
CA GLY A 183 17.76 37.69 52.88
C GLY A 183 17.00 39.02 52.82
N ALA A 184 17.64 40.13 52.43
CA ALA A 184 16.95 41.41 52.27
C ALA A 184 15.84 41.32 51.19
N PRO A 185 14.67 41.98 51.41
CA PRO A 185 13.53 41.88 50.50
C PRO A 185 13.81 42.51 49.14
N LEU A 186 13.56 41.75 48.07
CA LEU A 186 13.68 42.19 46.69
C LEU A 186 12.37 42.81 46.19
N ALA A 187 12.45 43.65 45.16
CA ALA A 187 11.27 44.13 44.45
C ALA A 187 10.49 42.96 43.82
N GLY A 188 9.15 43.03 43.83
CA GLY A 188 8.29 41.94 43.34
C GLY A 188 8.56 41.56 41.88
N ALA A 189 8.90 42.52 41.02
CA ALA A 189 9.30 42.27 39.64
C ALA A 189 10.62 41.49 39.54
N SER A 190 11.60 41.76 40.42
CA SER A 190 12.85 41.01 40.51
C SER A 190 12.60 39.58 40.97
N MET A 191 11.75 39.37 41.99
CA MET A 191 11.38 38.01 42.44
C MET A 191 10.70 37.20 41.32
N LEU A 192 9.78 37.80 40.57
CA LEU A 192 9.12 37.17 39.41
C LEU A 192 10.08 36.92 38.22
N ALA A 193 11.19 37.65 38.14
CA ALA A 193 12.25 37.37 37.17
C ALA A 193 13.16 36.22 37.64
N LEU A 194 13.39 36.08 38.94
CA LEU A 194 14.21 35.00 39.51
C LEU A 194 13.49 33.65 39.55
N THR A 195 12.16 33.59 39.66
CA THR A 195 11.40 32.32 39.65
C THR A 195 11.19 31.74 38.25
N SER A 196 11.35 32.53 37.18
CA SER A 196 11.30 32.08 35.79
C SER A 196 12.31 32.88 34.95
N PRO A 197 13.62 32.66 35.17
CA PRO A 197 14.68 33.49 34.61
C PRO A 197 14.89 33.29 33.11
N ILE A 198 14.40 32.18 32.54
CA ILE A 198 14.59 31.82 31.12
C ILE A 198 13.31 32.09 30.35
N ASP A 199 13.45 32.73 29.18
CA ASP A 199 12.41 32.80 28.16
C ASP A 199 12.47 31.56 27.25
N ILE A 200 11.33 30.95 26.91
CA ILE A 200 11.28 29.71 26.12
C ILE A 200 10.55 30.00 24.82
N LYS A 201 11.31 30.09 23.72
CA LYS A 201 10.79 30.44 22.41
C LYS A 201 10.61 29.20 21.54
N SER A 202 9.35 28.82 21.30
CA SER A 202 9.00 27.75 20.36
C SER A 202 8.93 28.28 18.92
N THR A 203 9.57 27.57 17.99
CA THR A 203 9.62 27.91 16.56
C THR A 203 9.52 26.65 15.68
N VAL A 204 9.33 26.86 14.37
CA VAL A 204 9.34 25.79 13.37
C VAL A 204 10.65 25.88 12.59
N TYR A 205 11.44 24.81 12.60
CA TYR A 205 12.64 24.71 11.79
C TYR A 205 12.25 24.61 10.30
N ASN A 206 12.74 25.55 9.50
CA ASN A 206 12.53 25.64 8.05
C ASN A 206 11.06 25.38 7.65
N PRO A 207 10.14 26.34 7.94
CA PRO A 207 8.70 26.16 7.77
C PRO A 207 8.31 25.60 6.41
N LEU A 208 7.24 24.79 6.40
CA LEU A 208 6.67 24.29 5.15
C LEU A 208 5.83 25.39 4.49
N PRO A 209 5.92 25.58 3.16
CA PRO A 209 5.02 26.46 2.42
C PRO A 209 3.56 25.95 2.46
N ASN A 210 2.63 26.84 2.11
CA ASN A 210 1.22 26.50 1.86
C ASN A 210 1.10 25.42 0.76
N GLY A 211 -0.04 24.72 0.72
CA GLY A 211 -0.27 23.61 -0.22
C GLY A 211 0.37 22.26 0.17
N THR A 212 1.11 22.19 1.28
CA THR A 212 1.78 20.96 1.76
C THR A 212 0.97 20.11 2.74
N GLY A 213 -0.16 20.60 3.23
CA GLY A 213 -0.96 19.94 4.27
C GLY A 213 -0.18 19.69 5.57
N ASN A 214 0.62 20.68 6.02
CA ASN A 214 1.56 20.56 7.15
C ASN A 214 2.57 19.40 7.03
N GLY A 215 2.84 18.92 5.82
CA GLY A 215 3.74 17.79 5.57
C GLY A 215 3.01 16.54 5.06
N LEU A 216 1.69 16.45 5.19
CA LEU A 216 0.92 15.28 4.78
C LEU A 216 0.83 15.11 3.24
N SER A 217 1.10 16.14 2.43
CA SER A 217 1.00 16.00 0.97
C SER A 217 1.92 14.92 0.39
N ALA A 218 3.16 14.77 0.90
CA ALA A 218 4.08 13.69 0.52
C ALA A 218 3.55 12.29 0.85
N PHE A 219 2.78 12.12 1.94
CA PHE A 219 2.14 10.86 2.29
C PHE A 219 1.01 10.50 1.33
N TYR A 220 0.10 11.44 1.06
CA TYR A 220 -0.98 11.23 0.10
C TYR A 220 -0.47 11.02 -1.32
N TYR A 221 0.60 11.73 -1.73
CA TYR A 221 1.24 11.53 -3.03
C TYR A 221 1.89 10.14 -3.14
N ALA A 222 2.59 9.67 -2.09
CA ALA A 222 3.11 8.30 -2.04
C ALA A 222 2.00 7.24 -2.11
N LEU A 223 0.88 7.46 -1.41
CA LEU A 223 -0.28 6.59 -1.45
C LEU A 223 -0.91 6.53 -2.85
N LEU A 224 -1.01 7.67 -3.56
CA LEU A 224 -1.47 7.72 -4.95
C LEU A 224 -0.57 6.91 -5.87
N LEU A 225 0.76 7.04 -5.79
CA LEU A 225 1.70 6.23 -6.58
C LEU A 225 1.52 4.73 -6.33
N LEU A 226 1.35 4.34 -5.06
CA LEU A 226 1.18 2.95 -4.68
C LEU A 226 -0.16 2.36 -5.20
N LEU A 227 -1.25 3.12 -5.05
CA LEU A 227 -2.57 2.76 -5.57
C LEU A 227 -2.59 2.72 -7.10
N ALA A 228 -1.89 3.62 -7.79
CA ALA A 228 -1.73 3.57 -9.24
C ALA A 228 -1.03 2.29 -9.70
N GLY A 229 0.04 1.88 -9.02
CA GLY A 229 0.73 0.61 -9.31
C GLY A 229 -0.18 -0.60 -9.05
N PHE A 230 -0.79 -0.67 -7.87
CA PHE A 230 -1.65 -1.78 -7.47
C PHE A 230 -2.92 -1.87 -8.33
N THR A 231 -3.77 -0.85 -8.33
CA THR A 231 -5.03 -0.81 -9.09
C THR A 231 -4.77 -0.88 -10.59
N GLY A 232 -3.73 -0.20 -11.09
CA GLY A 232 -3.28 -0.31 -12.48
C GLY A 232 -2.96 -1.74 -12.88
N SER A 233 -2.26 -2.50 -12.01
CA SER A 233 -1.96 -3.91 -12.28
C SER A 233 -3.20 -4.81 -12.36
N ILE A 234 -4.27 -4.48 -11.63
CA ILE A 234 -5.56 -5.19 -11.69
C ILE A 234 -6.23 -4.88 -13.03
N VAL A 235 -6.37 -3.60 -13.38
CA VAL A 235 -7.00 -3.16 -14.64
C VAL A 235 -6.24 -3.72 -15.85
N VAL A 236 -4.91 -3.56 -15.90
CA VAL A 236 -4.06 -4.13 -16.96
C VAL A 236 -4.17 -5.65 -16.99
N SER A 237 -4.18 -6.33 -15.84
CA SER A 237 -4.32 -7.79 -15.82
C SER A 237 -5.65 -8.26 -16.40
N THR A 238 -6.76 -7.67 -15.97
CA THR A 238 -8.11 -8.03 -16.41
C THR A 238 -8.33 -7.69 -17.88
N LEU A 239 -7.94 -6.49 -18.33
CA LEU A 239 -8.12 -6.08 -19.72
C LEU A 239 -7.25 -6.91 -20.68
N VAL A 240 -5.97 -7.17 -20.37
CA VAL A 240 -5.11 -8.01 -21.21
C VAL A 240 -5.65 -9.45 -21.25
N ASP A 241 -6.07 -10.01 -20.12
CA ASP A 241 -6.62 -11.37 -20.10
C ASP A 241 -7.96 -11.47 -20.84
N SER A 242 -8.72 -10.37 -20.88
CA SER A 242 -9.97 -10.28 -21.62
C SER A 242 -9.77 -10.13 -23.12
N MET A 243 -8.85 -9.25 -23.55
CA MET A 243 -8.47 -9.09 -24.97
C MET A 243 -7.85 -10.35 -25.57
N LEU A 244 -7.22 -11.21 -24.76
CA LEU A 244 -6.66 -12.50 -25.19
C LEU A 244 -7.66 -13.67 -25.11
N GLY A 245 -8.93 -13.42 -24.75
CA GLY A 245 -9.99 -14.42 -24.72
C GLY A 245 -9.99 -15.35 -23.50
N TYR A 246 -9.21 -15.06 -22.45
CA TYR A 246 -9.16 -15.88 -21.22
C TYR A 246 -10.22 -15.51 -20.19
N VAL A 247 -10.81 -14.32 -20.29
CA VAL A 247 -11.88 -13.79 -19.42
C VAL A 247 -12.90 -13.07 -20.32
N PRO A 248 -14.22 -13.25 -20.14
CA PRO A 248 -15.19 -12.47 -20.91
C PRO A 248 -14.99 -10.96 -20.69
N ALA A 249 -15.08 -10.18 -21.76
CA ALA A 249 -15.24 -8.74 -21.66
C ALA A 249 -16.69 -8.46 -21.26
N GLU A 250 -16.91 -8.01 -20.04
CA GLU A 250 -18.22 -7.67 -19.48
C GLU A 250 -18.31 -6.15 -19.30
N PHE A 251 -18.98 -5.48 -20.25
CA PHE A 251 -19.26 -4.04 -20.19
C PHE A 251 -20.77 -3.82 -20.17
N GLY A 252 -21.36 -3.83 -18.98
CA GLY A 252 -22.81 -3.76 -18.79
C GLY A 252 -23.53 -4.94 -19.45
N PRO A 253 -24.48 -4.72 -20.38
CA PRO A 253 -25.17 -5.82 -21.07
C PRO A 253 -24.32 -6.50 -22.14
N VAL A 254 -23.15 -5.96 -22.51
CA VAL A 254 -22.32 -6.49 -23.60
C VAL A 254 -21.34 -7.52 -23.07
N TYR A 255 -21.57 -8.78 -23.44
CA TYR A 255 -20.64 -9.90 -23.24
C TYR A 255 -19.90 -10.18 -24.55
N ARG A 256 -18.57 -10.14 -24.53
CA ARG A 256 -17.73 -10.54 -25.68
C ARG A 256 -16.61 -11.46 -25.21
N PHE A 257 -16.53 -12.65 -25.82
CA PHE A 257 -15.33 -13.48 -25.79
C PHE A 257 -14.51 -13.13 -27.04
N ALA A 258 -13.27 -12.66 -26.84
CA ALA A 258 -12.32 -12.54 -27.94
C ALA A 258 -11.85 -13.94 -28.39
N GLU A 259 -11.46 -14.08 -29.65
CA GLU A 259 -10.83 -15.31 -30.13
C GLU A 259 -9.55 -15.60 -29.33
N GLN A 260 -9.39 -16.85 -28.88
CA GLN A 260 -8.33 -17.22 -27.96
C GLN A 260 -6.98 -17.25 -28.65
N VAL A 261 -6.10 -16.31 -28.29
CA VAL A 261 -4.74 -16.27 -28.85
C VAL A 261 -3.84 -17.24 -28.08
N ASN A 262 -3.08 -18.07 -28.81
CA ASN A 262 -2.14 -19.03 -28.24
C ASN A 262 -0.85 -18.35 -27.72
N ILE A 263 -0.94 -17.67 -26.58
CA ILE A 263 0.18 -16.99 -25.91
C ILE A 263 0.53 -17.70 -24.60
N SER A 264 1.83 -17.93 -24.38
CA SER A 264 2.34 -18.53 -23.14
C SER A 264 2.18 -17.58 -21.94
N ARG A 265 2.05 -18.11 -20.71
CA ARG A 265 1.83 -17.28 -19.51
C ARG A 265 2.94 -16.26 -19.31
N PHE A 266 4.19 -16.65 -19.58
CA PHE A 266 5.34 -15.75 -19.49
C PHE A 266 5.28 -14.62 -20.51
N ARG A 267 4.90 -14.89 -21.78
CA ARG A 267 4.73 -13.83 -22.80
C ARG A 267 3.61 -12.86 -22.45
N THR A 268 2.46 -13.36 -21.97
CA THR A 268 1.36 -12.51 -21.48
C THR A 268 1.80 -11.64 -20.31
N LEU A 269 2.62 -12.18 -19.39
CA LEU A 269 3.16 -11.41 -18.26
C LEU A 269 4.14 -10.31 -18.73
N LEU A 270 5.00 -10.58 -19.72
CA LEU A 270 5.87 -9.56 -20.32
C LEU A 270 5.07 -8.39 -20.93
N VAL A 271 3.95 -8.69 -21.62
CA VAL A 271 3.05 -7.65 -22.16
C VAL A 271 2.44 -6.82 -21.02
N LYS A 272 1.97 -7.46 -19.95
CA LYS A 272 1.45 -6.76 -18.77
C LYS A 272 2.50 -5.87 -18.11
N TRP A 273 3.75 -6.33 -17.98
CA TRP A 273 4.85 -5.51 -17.44
C TRP A 273 5.17 -4.30 -18.34
N GLY A 274 5.22 -4.49 -19.67
CA GLY A 274 5.42 -3.38 -20.61
C GLY A 274 4.31 -2.33 -20.53
N LEU A 275 3.05 -2.77 -20.49
CA LEU A 275 1.89 -1.88 -20.30
C LEU A 275 1.93 -1.16 -18.94
N MET A 276 2.38 -1.82 -17.86
CA MET A 276 2.54 -1.16 -16.56
C MET A 276 3.58 -0.03 -16.58
N VAL A 277 4.69 -0.17 -17.33
CA VAL A 277 5.70 0.90 -17.47
C VAL A 277 5.14 2.08 -18.28
N ILE A 278 4.42 1.80 -19.37
CA ILE A 278 3.77 2.85 -20.19
C ILE A 278 2.71 3.60 -19.36
N LEU A 279 1.90 2.87 -18.60
CA LEU A 279 0.92 3.45 -17.67
C LEU A 279 1.62 4.30 -16.60
N ALA A 280 2.73 3.83 -16.02
CA ALA A 280 3.49 4.56 -15.01
C ALA A 280 4.02 5.92 -15.52
N LEU A 281 4.56 5.96 -16.75
CA LEU A 281 5.01 7.18 -17.42
C LEU A 281 3.89 8.23 -17.49
N ALA A 282 2.72 7.81 -17.97
CA ALA A 282 1.54 8.67 -18.11
C ALA A 282 0.96 9.09 -16.75
N THR A 283 0.69 8.14 -15.86
CA THR A 283 0.06 8.39 -14.56
C THR A 283 0.92 9.28 -13.65
N SER A 284 2.24 9.09 -13.62
CA SER A 284 3.11 9.97 -12.84
C SER A 284 3.12 11.40 -13.38
N GLY A 285 3.05 11.59 -14.71
CA GLY A 285 2.93 12.92 -15.32
C GLY A 285 1.61 13.59 -14.99
N VAL A 286 0.49 12.84 -15.09
CA VAL A 286 -0.85 13.32 -14.72
C VAL A 286 -0.92 13.69 -13.23
N TYR A 287 -0.33 12.90 -12.34
CA TYR A 287 -0.29 13.21 -10.90
C TYR A 287 0.52 14.47 -10.59
N MET A 288 1.61 14.72 -11.32
CA MET A 288 2.32 16.00 -11.19
C MET A 288 1.49 17.19 -11.70
N ALA A 289 0.82 17.05 -12.85
CA ALA A 289 -0.05 18.11 -13.38
C ALA A 289 -1.20 18.44 -12.41
N ILE A 290 -1.85 17.43 -11.84
CA ILE A 290 -2.90 17.60 -10.82
C ILE A 290 -2.33 18.24 -9.55
N ALA A 291 -1.21 17.74 -9.03
CA ALA A 291 -0.59 18.28 -7.82
C ALA A 291 -0.17 19.76 -8.00
N HIS A 292 0.41 20.11 -9.14
CA HIS A 292 0.73 21.49 -9.49
C HIS A 292 -0.52 22.37 -9.61
N GLY A 293 -1.57 21.89 -10.29
CA GLY A 293 -2.86 22.59 -10.41
C GLY A 293 -3.60 22.79 -9.08
N LEU A 294 -3.37 21.92 -8.09
CA LEU A 294 -3.85 22.05 -6.71
C LEU A 294 -2.95 22.91 -5.82
N GLY A 295 -1.87 23.50 -6.36
CA GLY A 295 -0.94 24.36 -5.63
C GLY A 295 0.03 23.61 -4.70
N MET A 296 0.25 22.31 -4.90
CA MET A 296 1.29 21.57 -4.18
C MET A 296 2.67 22.06 -4.66
N PRO A 297 3.57 22.48 -3.76
CA PRO A 297 4.90 22.95 -4.13
C PRO A 297 5.80 21.77 -4.51
N ILE A 298 6.26 21.76 -5.77
CA ILE A 298 7.11 20.73 -6.34
C ILE A 298 8.42 21.39 -6.78
N THR A 299 9.50 21.15 -6.04
CA THR A 299 10.84 21.71 -6.32
C THR A 299 11.61 20.83 -7.31
N LEU A 300 11.71 19.53 -7.01
CA LEU A 300 12.45 18.54 -7.82
C LEU A 300 11.51 17.78 -8.77
N GLY A 301 10.84 18.52 -9.66
CA GLY A 301 9.79 17.97 -10.52
C GLY A 301 10.24 16.78 -11.38
N TRP A 302 11.38 16.88 -12.05
CA TRP A 302 11.89 15.79 -12.91
C TRP A 302 12.24 14.53 -12.11
N GLN A 303 12.84 14.69 -10.94
CA GLN A 303 13.20 13.59 -10.04
C GLN A 303 11.95 12.96 -9.41
N LEU A 304 10.95 13.76 -9.04
CA LEU A 304 9.67 13.28 -8.54
C LEU A 304 8.90 12.50 -9.62
N TRP A 305 8.93 12.96 -10.88
CA TRP A 305 8.39 12.21 -12.01
C TRP A 305 9.08 10.85 -12.15
N LEU A 306 10.40 10.82 -12.30
CA LEU A 306 11.15 9.58 -12.46
C LEU A 306 10.94 8.61 -11.30
N PHE A 307 10.92 9.12 -10.05
CA PHE A 307 10.62 8.30 -8.88
C PHE A 307 9.18 7.77 -8.87
N GLY A 308 8.20 8.59 -9.30
CA GLY A 308 6.81 8.17 -9.44
C GLY A 308 6.62 7.08 -10.49
N VAL A 309 7.23 7.24 -11.68
CA VAL A 309 7.27 6.20 -12.73
C VAL A 309 7.89 4.91 -12.19
N PHE A 310 9.00 5.01 -11.47
CA PHE A 310 9.70 3.87 -10.88
C PHE A 310 8.85 3.16 -9.82
N ALA A 311 8.24 3.90 -8.90
CA ALA A 311 7.39 3.36 -7.84
C ALA A 311 6.13 2.66 -8.41
N ILE A 312 5.40 3.32 -9.33
CA ILE A 312 4.22 2.74 -9.99
C ILE A 312 4.61 1.46 -10.74
N SER A 313 5.73 1.49 -11.48
CA SER A 313 6.24 0.32 -12.22
C SER A 313 6.60 -0.83 -11.27
N ALA A 314 7.35 -0.56 -10.19
CA ALA A 314 7.78 -1.57 -9.23
C ALA A 314 6.60 -2.27 -8.54
N VAL A 315 5.63 -1.50 -8.05
CA VAL A 315 4.41 -2.03 -7.42
C VAL A 315 3.57 -2.78 -8.45
N GLY A 316 3.37 -2.21 -9.64
CA GLY A 316 2.54 -2.77 -10.69
C GLY A 316 3.07 -4.08 -11.29
N ILE A 317 4.38 -4.15 -11.52
CA ILE A 317 5.08 -5.37 -11.97
C ILE A 317 5.01 -6.45 -10.88
N THR A 318 5.21 -6.08 -9.61
CA THR A 318 5.14 -7.04 -8.49
C THR A 318 3.72 -7.58 -8.29
N SER A 319 2.71 -6.71 -8.31
CA SER A 319 1.30 -7.09 -8.17
C SER A 319 0.80 -7.91 -9.37
N SER A 320 1.09 -7.50 -10.62
CA SER A 320 0.75 -8.30 -11.81
C SER A 320 1.44 -9.67 -11.84
N SER A 321 2.66 -9.77 -11.29
CA SER A 321 3.35 -11.05 -11.09
C SER A 321 2.66 -11.93 -10.05
N LEU A 322 2.24 -11.38 -8.91
CA LEU A 322 1.46 -12.10 -7.90
C LEU A 322 0.13 -12.61 -8.47
N ILE A 323 -0.57 -11.79 -9.26
CA ILE A 323 -1.80 -12.18 -9.96
C ILE A 323 -1.53 -13.28 -10.99
N ALA A 324 -0.44 -13.21 -11.76
CA ALA A 324 -0.09 -14.23 -12.73
C ALA A 324 0.31 -15.59 -12.11
N VAL A 325 0.85 -15.57 -10.89
CA VAL A 325 1.26 -16.76 -10.13
C VAL A 325 0.09 -17.38 -9.35
N LEU A 326 -0.69 -16.56 -8.63
CA LEU A 326 -1.69 -17.01 -7.66
C LEU A 326 -3.15 -16.83 -8.15
N GLY A 327 -3.37 -16.25 -9.33
CA GLY A 327 -4.70 -15.91 -9.82
C GLY A 327 -5.41 -14.92 -8.89
N SER A 328 -6.69 -15.14 -8.60
CA SER A 328 -7.49 -14.28 -7.72
C SER A 328 -6.95 -14.17 -6.29
N MET A 329 -6.22 -15.18 -5.79
CA MET A 329 -5.53 -15.09 -4.49
C MET A 329 -4.37 -14.08 -4.53
N GLY A 330 -3.77 -13.85 -5.70
CA GLY A 330 -2.74 -12.84 -5.90
C GLY A 330 -3.27 -11.41 -5.76
N LEU A 331 -4.54 -11.17 -6.08
CA LEU A 331 -5.22 -9.89 -5.82
C LEU A 331 -5.33 -9.62 -4.31
N LEU A 332 -5.82 -10.60 -3.56
CA LEU A 332 -5.98 -10.50 -2.10
C LEU A 332 -4.63 -10.33 -1.39
N PHE A 333 -3.60 -11.07 -1.81
CA PHE A 333 -2.26 -10.95 -1.25
C PHE A 333 -1.62 -9.58 -1.60
N SER A 334 -1.80 -9.10 -2.82
CA SER A 334 -1.33 -7.76 -3.22
C SER A 334 -2.06 -6.66 -2.44
N MET A 335 -3.38 -6.78 -2.25
CA MET A 335 -4.14 -5.86 -1.40
C MET A 335 -3.62 -5.84 0.05
N LEU A 336 -3.35 -7.02 0.62
CA LEU A 336 -2.78 -7.14 1.97
C LEU A 336 -1.43 -6.43 2.07
N VAL A 337 -0.50 -6.70 1.14
CA VAL A 337 0.86 -6.16 1.18
C VAL A 337 0.88 -4.65 0.88
N PHE A 338 0.26 -4.20 -0.22
CA PHE A 338 0.37 -2.81 -0.65
C PHE A 338 -0.62 -1.87 0.05
N VAL A 339 -1.80 -2.34 0.48
CA VAL A 339 -2.82 -1.45 1.06
C VAL A 339 -2.92 -1.64 2.58
N ILE A 340 -3.22 -2.86 3.03
CA ILE A 340 -3.57 -3.14 4.44
C ILE A 340 -2.36 -3.02 5.36
N LEU A 341 -1.18 -3.46 4.92
CA LEU A 341 0.05 -3.38 5.71
C LEU A 341 0.77 -2.03 5.58
N GLY A 342 0.51 -1.28 4.51
CA GLY A 342 1.22 -0.04 4.20
C GLY A 342 0.83 1.15 5.06
N LEU A 343 -0.46 1.40 5.30
CA LEU A 343 -0.89 2.61 6.02
C LEU A 343 -0.28 2.74 7.43
N PRO A 344 -0.27 1.69 8.28
CA PRO A 344 0.25 1.80 9.65
C PRO A 344 1.78 1.72 9.73
N SER A 345 2.45 1.18 8.70
CA SER A 345 3.92 1.05 8.65
C SER A 345 4.60 2.18 7.87
N ALA A 346 3.84 3.03 7.18
CA ALA A 346 4.37 4.17 6.41
C ALA A 346 5.21 5.15 7.26
N GLY A 347 4.98 5.26 8.57
CA GLY A 347 5.73 6.16 9.46
C GLY A 347 5.50 7.66 9.22
N ALA A 348 4.43 8.00 8.49
CA ALA A 348 4.22 9.34 7.93
C ALA A 348 3.34 10.26 8.80
N THR A 349 2.25 9.71 9.35
CA THR A 349 1.36 10.40 10.28
C THR A 349 1.85 10.18 11.71
N VAL A 350 1.97 8.92 12.12
CA VAL A 350 2.57 8.48 13.38
C VAL A 350 4.04 8.09 13.13
N PRO A 351 5.00 8.62 13.91
CA PRO A 351 6.41 8.21 13.89
C PRO A 351 6.60 6.69 14.07
N LEU A 352 7.60 6.10 13.42
CA LEU A 352 7.91 4.66 13.61
C LEU A 352 8.31 4.32 15.05
N GLU A 353 8.80 5.32 15.77
CA GLU A 353 9.17 5.29 17.18
C GLU A 353 7.95 5.23 18.10
N ALA A 354 6.77 5.62 17.59
CA ALA A 354 5.50 5.68 18.32
C ALA A 354 4.49 4.58 17.88
N VAL A 355 4.82 3.72 16.93
CA VAL A 355 3.99 2.54 16.57
C VAL A 355 4.49 1.27 17.27
N PRO A 356 3.62 0.26 17.49
CA PRO A 356 4.02 -1.05 18.00
C PRO A 356 5.21 -1.69 17.23
N PRO A 357 6.05 -2.51 17.88
CA PRO A 357 7.27 -3.08 17.27
C PRO A 357 7.06 -3.84 15.96
N PHE A 358 5.90 -4.48 15.79
CA PHE A 358 5.50 -5.17 14.56
C PHE A 358 5.53 -4.23 13.33
N PHE A 359 4.95 -3.03 13.44
CA PHE A 359 4.91 -2.07 12.34
C PHE A 359 6.30 -1.46 12.06
N ARG A 360 7.13 -1.27 13.09
CA ARG A 360 8.53 -0.83 12.95
C ARG A 360 9.40 -1.88 12.25
N TRP A 361 9.13 -3.17 12.47
CA TRP A 361 9.78 -4.26 11.73
C TRP A 361 9.31 -4.29 10.26
N LEU A 362 8.00 -4.20 10.04
CA LEU A 362 7.36 -4.20 8.72
C LEU A 362 7.86 -3.05 7.84
N ALA A 363 7.95 -1.83 8.38
CA ALA A 363 8.43 -0.64 7.66
C ALA A 363 9.81 -0.83 6.99
N LYS A 364 10.68 -1.72 7.51
CA LYS A 364 12.00 -2.00 6.93
C LYS A 364 11.96 -2.51 5.50
N PHE A 365 10.83 -3.10 5.06
CA PHE A 365 10.69 -3.68 3.72
C PHE A 365 9.33 -3.39 3.06
N GLU A 366 8.36 -2.86 3.82
CA GLU A 366 7.02 -2.58 3.30
C GLU A 366 7.06 -1.46 2.22
N PRO A 367 6.42 -1.66 1.05
CA PRO A 367 6.50 -0.72 -0.08
C PRO A 367 6.05 0.72 0.19
N MET A 368 4.94 0.94 0.90
CA MET A 368 4.40 2.27 1.20
C MET A 368 5.39 3.12 2.01
N HIS A 369 6.06 2.56 3.01
CA HIS A 369 7.10 3.27 3.76
C HIS A 369 8.24 3.72 2.85
N GLN A 370 8.68 2.85 1.94
CA GLN A 370 9.79 3.14 1.03
C GLN A 370 9.41 4.22 0.00
N VAL A 371 8.21 4.13 -0.59
CA VAL A 371 7.70 5.18 -1.50
C VAL A 371 7.53 6.50 -0.74
N PHE A 372 7.02 6.49 0.49
CA PHE A 372 6.91 7.68 1.33
C PHE A 372 8.27 8.33 1.61
N LEU A 373 9.31 7.57 2.00
CA LEU A 373 10.65 8.12 2.22
C LEU A 373 11.21 8.81 0.96
N GLY A 374 11.03 8.20 -0.21
CA GLY A 374 11.46 8.78 -1.48
C GLY A 374 10.73 10.08 -1.82
N VAL A 375 9.40 10.08 -1.77
CA VAL A 375 8.58 11.29 -2.02
C VAL A 375 8.89 12.38 -0.99
N ARG A 376 8.95 12.06 0.30
CA ARG A 376 9.27 13.02 1.37
C ARG A 376 10.63 13.68 1.15
N SER A 377 11.64 12.90 0.76
CA SER A 377 12.97 13.45 0.47
C SER A 377 12.94 14.39 -0.72
N LEU A 378 12.30 14.00 -1.83
CA LEU A 378 12.22 14.80 -3.06
C LEU A 378 11.38 16.08 -2.91
N VAL A 379 10.30 16.05 -2.13
CA VAL A 379 9.39 17.21 -1.97
C VAL A 379 9.86 18.17 -0.87
N TYR A 380 10.40 17.69 0.26
CA TYR A 380 10.71 18.54 1.43
C TYR A 380 12.19 18.65 1.82
N LEU A 381 13.03 17.68 1.42
CA LEU A 381 14.40 17.51 1.94
C LEU A 381 15.46 17.57 0.81
N ASN A 382 15.14 18.27 -0.29
CA ASN A 382 16.00 18.51 -1.46
C ASN A 382 16.58 17.24 -2.11
N GLY A 383 15.93 16.08 -1.95
CA GLY A 383 16.37 14.83 -2.56
C GLY A 383 17.66 14.25 -1.97
N HIS A 384 18.05 14.64 -0.75
CA HIS A 384 19.24 14.07 -0.11
C HIS A 384 19.12 12.54 0.04
N GLY A 385 20.18 11.82 -0.35
CA GLY A 385 20.24 10.35 -0.23
C GLY A 385 20.04 9.88 1.22
N ASP A 386 20.69 10.57 2.16
CA ASP A 386 20.69 10.28 3.60
C ASP A 386 19.37 10.68 4.31
N ALA A 387 18.49 11.42 3.62
CA ALA A 387 17.14 11.76 4.08
C ALA A 387 16.09 10.66 3.77
N GLY A 388 16.54 9.53 3.23
CA GLY A 388 15.73 8.35 2.92
C GLY A 388 15.65 8.00 1.44
N LEU A 389 16.01 8.91 0.51
CA LEU A 389 15.90 8.65 -0.93
C LEU A 389 16.75 7.46 -1.38
N ARG A 390 17.97 7.31 -0.85
CA ARG A 390 18.84 6.17 -1.19
C ARG A 390 18.22 4.85 -0.73
N HIS A 391 17.64 4.82 0.47
CA HIS A 391 17.01 3.61 1.01
C HIS A 391 15.75 3.26 0.21
N ALA A 392 14.90 4.25 -0.08
CA ALA A 392 13.72 4.11 -0.92
C ALA A 392 14.07 3.50 -2.29
N LEU A 393 15.04 4.07 -3.01
CA LEU A 393 15.48 3.58 -4.32
C LEU A 393 15.97 2.12 -4.26
N ILE A 394 16.77 1.77 -3.24
CA ILE A 394 17.27 0.40 -3.04
C ILE A 394 16.13 -0.57 -2.74
N MET A 395 15.26 -0.26 -1.79
CA MET A 395 14.18 -1.17 -1.37
C MET A 395 13.09 -1.33 -2.44
N THR A 396 12.73 -0.25 -3.16
CA THR A 396 11.85 -0.34 -4.33
C THR A 396 12.49 -1.15 -5.47
N SER A 397 13.82 -1.05 -5.66
CA SER A 397 14.55 -1.91 -6.62
C SER A 397 14.50 -3.38 -6.22
N ILE A 398 14.71 -3.69 -4.93
CA ILE A 398 14.61 -5.06 -4.40
C ILE A 398 13.20 -5.60 -4.60
N GLY A 399 12.16 -4.81 -4.30
CA GLY A 399 10.76 -5.17 -4.54
C GLY A 399 10.48 -5.49 -6.01
N LEU A 400 10.93 -4.62 -6.92
CA LEU A 400 10.82 -4.85 -8.37
C LEU A 400 11.54 -6.14 -8.81
N VAL A 401 12.76 -6.37 -8.34
CA VAL A 401 13.53 -7.60 -8.66
C VAL A 401 12.81 -8.84 -8.14
N ILE A 402 12.27 -8.81 -6.92
CA ILE A 402 11.44 -9.90 -6.38
C ILE A 402 10.22 -10.14 -7.26
N GLY A 403 9.51 -9.09 -7.67
CA GLY A 403 8.36 -9.18 -8.58
C GLY A 403 8.72 -9.82 -9.93
N LEU A 404 9.79 -9.35 -10.58
CA LEU A 404 10.30 -9.86 -11.85
C LEU A 404 10.75 -11.33 -11.75
N LEU A 405 11.49 -11.70 -10.69
CA LEU A 405 11.95 -13.08 -10.50
C LEU A 405 10.79 -14.01 -10.16
N LEU A 406 9.91 -13.63 -9.22
CA LEU A 406 8.75 -14.44 -8.82
C LEU A 406 7.83 -14.72 -10.02
N GLY A 407 7.42 -13.66 -10.73
CA GLY A 407 6.57 -13.77 -11.90
C GLY A 407 7.26 -14.51 -13.05
N GLY A 408 8.48 -14.10 -13.39
CA GLY A 408 9.22 -14.62 -14.54
C GLY A 408 9.65 -16.09 -14.39
N ILE A 409 10.13 -16.50 -13.20
CA ILE A 409 10.53 -17.89 -12.95
C ILE A 409 9.30 -18.79 -12.89
N ILE A 410 8.28 -18.43 -12.10
CA ILE A 410 7.14 -19.32 -11.89
C ILE A 410 6.29 -19.46 -13.16
N THR A 411 6.04 -18.39 -13.91
CA THR A 411 5.31 -18.51 -15.19
C THR A 411 6.08 -19.31 -16.24
N ARG A 412 7.42 -19.18 -16.32
CA ARG A 412 8.25 -20.07 -17.15
C ARG A 412 8.21 -21.53 -16.70
N LEU A 413 8.14 -21.80 -15.39
CA LEU A 413 7.97 -23.15 -14.87
C LEU A 413 6.57 -23.72 -15.18
N TYR A 414 5.53 -22.90 -15.19
CA TYR A 414 4.18 -23.32 -15.63
C TYR A 414 4.15 -23.62 -17.13
N ASP A 415 4.71 -22.73 -17.96
CA ASP A 415 4.81 -22.95 -19.41
C ASP A 415 5.63 -24.23 -19.71
N ARG A 416 6.79 -24.43 -19.06
CA ARG A 416 7.62 -25.66 -19.19
C ARG A 416 6.92 -26.94 -18.74
N LYS A 417 6.03 -26.88 -17.74
CA LYS A 417 5.26 -28.04 -17.25
C LYS A 417 3.97 -28.28 -18.04
N GLY A 418 3.74 -27.55 -19.13
CA GLY A 418 2.55 -27.71 -19.96
C GLY A 418 1.28 -27.14 -19.34
N PHE A 419 1.36 -26.39 -18.23
CA PHE A 419 0.22 -25.70 -17.60
C PHE A 419 -0.20 -24.45 -18.38
N HIS A 420 -0.33 -24.59 -19.70
CA HIS A 420 -0.90 -23.59 -20.59
C HIS A 420 -2.28 -23.15 -20.09
N ARG A 421 -2.65 -21.90 -20.37
CA ARG A 421 -3.87 -21.30 -19.82
C ARG A 421 -5.16 -21.83 -20.46
N ILE A 422 -5.06 -22.71 -21.45
CA ILE A 422 -6.16 -23.22 -22.25
C ILE A 422 -6.84 -24.40 -21.52
N PRO A 423 -8.11 -24.28 -21.08
CA PRO A 423 -8.89 -25.43 -20.70
C PRO A 423 -9.22 -26.23 -21.97
N GLY A 424 -8.92 -27.52 -21.99
CA GLY A 424 -9.42 -28.42 -23.04
C GLY A 424 -8.77 -28.33 -24.42
N ALA A 425 -7.61 -27.66 -24.63
CA ALA A 425 -6.93 -27.68 -25.95
C ALA A 425 -6.68 -29.11 -26.48
N ILE A 426 -6.28 -30.01 -25.58
CA ILE A 426 -6.06 -31.43 -25.87
C ILE A 426 -7.39 -32.16 -26.11
N GLU A 427 -8.44 -31.84 -25.34
CA GLU A 427 -9.76 -32.46 -25.49
C GLU A 427 -10.46 -32.00 -26.79
N HIS A 428 -10.30 -30.75 -27.21
CA HIS A 428 -10.78 -30.24 -28.49
C HIS A 428 -9.97 -30.76 -29.68
N ALA A 429 -8.65 -30.92 -29.54
CA ALA A 429 -7.83 -31.56 -30.58
C ALA A 429 -8.22 -33.04 -30.78
N ILE A 430 -8.36 -33.79 -29.68
CA ILE A 430 -8.82 -35.19 -29.70
C ILE A 430 -10.25 -35.29 -30.25
N ALA A 431 -11.17 -34.41 -29.84
CA ALA A 431 -12.53 -34.39 -30.36
C ALA A 431 -12.60 -34.06 -31.86
N ALA A 432 -11.79 -33.10 -32.33
CA ALA A 432 -11.69 -32.76 -33.75
C ALA A 432 -11.07 -33.90 -34.58
N GLU A 433 -10.06 -34.59 -34.03
CA GLU A 433 -9.44 -35.77 -34.67
C GLU A 433 -10.42 -36.95 -34.77
N HIS A 434 -11.17 -37.25 -33.70
CA HIS A 434 -12.26 -38.24 -33.74
C HIS A 434 -13.37 -37.85 -34.71
N GLN A 435 -13.78 -36.57 -34.77
CA GLN A 435 -14.77 -36.10 -35.75
C GLN A 435 -14.26 -36.22 -37.19
N ALA A 436 -12.99 -35.89 -37.45
CA ALA A 436 -12.36 -36.04 -38.76
C ALA A 436 -12.22 -37.52 -39.17
N HIS A 437 -11.91 -38.42 -38.24
CA HIS A 437 -11.90 -39.87 -38.51
C HIS A 437 -13.29 -40.37 -38.89
N HIS A 438 -14.31 -40.00 -38.10
CA HIS A 438 -15.68 -40.46 -38.32
C HIS A 438 -16.29 -39.89 -39.61
N GLN A 439 -15.88 -38.68 -40.03
CA GLN A 439 -16.21 -38.11 -41.34
C GLN A 439 -15.48 -38.82 -42.49
N ARG A 440 -14.22 -39.21 -42.32
CA ARG A 440 -13.47 -40.01 -43.32
C ARG A 440 -14.06 -41.40 -43.51
N GLU A 441 -14.48 -42.06 -42.43
CA GLU A 441 -15.19 -43.34 -42.50
C GLU A 441 -16.53 -43.20 -43.24
N LYS A 442 -17.36 -42.21 -42.88
CA LYS A 442 -18.61 -41.94 -43.60
C LYS A 442 -18.42 -41.55 -45.07
N ALA A 443 -17.37 -40.80 -45.40
CA ALA A 443 -17.05 -40.47 -46.79
C ALA A 443 -16.70 -41.74 -47.58
N ARG A 444 -15.88 -42.63 -46.99
CA ARG A 444 -15.50 -43.91 -47.58
C ARG A 444 -16.67 -44.89 -47.70
N GLU A 445 -17.60 -44.91 -46.74
CA GLU A 445 -18.85 -45.68 -46.84
C GLU A 445 -19.75 -45.14 -47.96
N ALA A 446 -19.88 -43.81 -48.09
CA ALA A 446 -20.63 -43.19 -49.19
C ALA A 446 -20.00 -43.46 -50.57
N GLU A 447 -18.67 -43.41 -50.67
CA GLU A 447 -17.91 -43.67 -51.90
C GLU A 447 -18.11 -45.13 -52.37
N VAL A 448 -18.09 -46.11 -51.46
CA VAL A 448 -18.43 -47.52 -51.75
C VAL A 448 -19.89 -47.72 -52.17
N THR A 449 -20.78 -46.78 -51.85
CA THR A 449 -22.22 -46.86 -52.20
C THR A 449 -22.55 -46.15 -53.53
N THR A 450 -21.57 -45.52 -54.21
CA THR A 450 -21.86 -44.58 -55.33
C THR A 450 -20.99 -44.77 -56.58
N GLU A 451 -20.63 -46.01 -56.95
CA GLU A 451 -20.13 -46.32 -58.31
C GLU A 451 -21.21 -47.04 -59.14
N PRO A 452 -21.58 -46.52 -60.33
CA PRO A 452 -22.44 -47.22 -61.29
C PRO A 452 -21.62 -47.98 -62.35
N GLY A 453 -21.92 -49.26 -62.58
CA GLY A 453 -21.28 -50.11 -63.60
C GLY A 453 -22.30 -50.85 -64.48
N THR A 454 -22.23 -50.64 -65.79
CA THR A 454 -23.23 -51.07 -66.79
C THR A 454 -22.94 -52.45 -67.41
N GLU A 455 -23.99 -53.28 -67.48
CA GLU A 455 -24.35 -54.38 -68.41
C GLU A 455 -23.28 -55.20 -69.18
N ALA A 456 -23.48 -56.53 -69.20
CA ALA A 456 -23.88 -57.28 -70.42
C ALA A 456 -24.23 -58.78 -70.16
N THR A 457 -25.47 -59.20 -70.50
CA THR A 457 -25.95 -60.52 -71.03
C THR A 457 -25.48 -61.87 -70.40
N THR A 458 -26.28 -62.94 -70.27
CA THR A 458 -27.42 -63.44 -71.11
C THR A 458 -28.33 -64.46 -70.35
N GLU A 459 -29.51 -64.74 -70.93
CA GLU A 459 -30.35 -65.99 -70.83
C GLU A 459 -31.32 -66.26 -69.64
N THR A 460 -32.62 -66.04 -69.91
CA THR A 460 -33.80 -66.98 -69.87
C THR A 460 -33.93 -67.96 -68.66
N GLU A 461 -35.03 -68.08 -67.89
CA GLU A 461 -36.43 -68.43 -68.26
C GLU A 461 -37.40 -68.51 -67.04
N SER A 462 -38.72 -68.41 -67.25
CA SER A 462 -39.88 -68.91 -66.44
C SER A 462 -40.46 -68.18 -65.18
N GLU A 463 -41.79 -68.00 -65.24
CA GLU A 463 -42.84 -67.55 -64.28
C GLU A 463 -43.23 -68.59 -63.17
N PRO A 464 -44.28 -68.44 -62.31
CA PRO A 464 -45.16 -67.28 -61.95
C PRO A 464 -45.44 -67.06 -60.41
N GLU A 465 -46.32 -66.07 -60.15
CA GLU A 465 -47.24 -65.70 -59.02
C GLU A 465 -48.14 -66.84 -58.40
N PRO A 466 -49.15 -66.63 -57.47
CA PRO A 466 -49.67 -65.41 -56.77
C PRO A 466 -50.14 -65.57 -55.26
N ASP A 467 -50.83 -64.51 -54.75
CA ASP A 467 -51.97 -64.47 -53.77
C ASP A 467 -51.77 -64.68 -52.23
N ALA A 468 -52.63 -64.17 -51.31
CA ALA A 468 -53.54 -63.00 -51.26
C ALA A 468 -54.23 -62.83 -49.85
N ALA A 469 -54.64 -61.60 -49.50
CA ALA A 469 -55.66 -61.21 -48.48
C ALA A 469 -55.40 -61.54 -46.97
N SER A 470 -56.04 -60.97 -45.93
CA SER A 470 -57.20 -60.05 -45.79
C SER A 470 -57.22 -59.26 -44.45
N GLU A 471 -57.69 -58.00 -44.46
CA GLU A 471 -58.24 -57.22 -43.30
C GLU A 471 -59.77 -57.57 -43.10
N PRO A 472 -60.68 -56.89 -42.30
CA PRO A 472 -60.63 -55.59 -41.55
C PRO A 472 -61.44 -55.51 -40.20
N VAL A 473 -61.83 -54.27 -39.78
CA VAL A 473 -62.98 -53.85 -38.89
C VAL A 473 -62.70 -53.75 -37.36
N SER A 474 -63.10 -52.71 -36.58
CA SER A 474 -63.59 -51.32 -36.83
C SER A 474 -63.61 -50.43 -35.55
N VAL A 475 -63.86 -49.12 -35.70
CA VAL A 475 -63.74 -48.03 -34.69
C VAL A 475 -65.07 -47.28 -34.46
N PRO A 476 -65.46 -46.96 -33.20
CA PRO A 476 -65.86 -45.57 -32.88
C PRO A 476 -65.55 -45.05 -31.44
N GLU A 477 -65.81 -43.75 -31.27
CA GLU A 477 -65.79 -42.85 -30.08
C GLU A 477 -67.25 -42.70 -29.48
N PRO A 478 -67.69 -41.78 -28.55
CA PRO A 478 -67.17 -40.41 -28.22
C PRO A 478 -67.38 -39.77 -26.78
N ARG A 479 -66.85 -38.53 -26.60
CA ARG A 479 -67.38 -37.32 -25.86
C ARG A 479 -67.47 -37.15 -24.30
N ALA A 480 -66.85 -36.03 -23.83
CA ALA A 480 -67.33 -34.92 -22.94
C ALA A 480 -67.86 -35.21 -21.48
N ALA A 481 -67.96 -34.30 -20.49
CA ALA A 481 -67.75 -32.84 -20.35
C ALA A 481 -67.49 -32.41 -18.85
N SER A 482 -67.09 -31.13 -18.64
CA SER A 482 -67.34 -30.21 -17.48
C SER A 482 -67.27 -30.65 -15.99
N GLU A 483 -66.57 -29.87 -15.15
CA GLU A 483 -67.22 -28.95 -14.17
C GLU A 483 -66.24 -27.97 -13.47
N SER A 484 -66.79 -26.94 -12.78
CA SER A 484 -66.02 -25.91 -12.06
C SER A 484 -66.69 -25.47 -10.74
N ALA A 485 -65.91 -25.35 -9.66
CA ALA A 485 -66.19 -24.56 -8.45
C ALA A 485 -64.87 -24.48 -7.65
N SER A 486 -64.29 -23.32 -7.26
CA SER A 486 -64.76 -22.23 -6.39
C SER A 486 -64.97 -22.65 -4.93
N GLY A 487 -64.16 -22.10 -4.02
CA GLY A 487 -64.26 -22.28 -2.57
C GLY A 487 -63.22 -21.42 -1.85
N GLN A 488 -63.67 -20.35 -1.19
CA GLN A 488 -62.83 -19.44 -0.41
C GLN A 488 -62.68 -19.93 1.04
N THR A 489 -61.53 -19.68 1.67
CA THR A 489 -61.42 -18.95 2.95
C THR A 489 -60.01 -18.44 3.15
#